data_AF-A0A351FAH1-F1
#
_entry.id   AF-A0A351FAH1-F1
#
_cell.length_a   1.000
_cell.length_b   1.000
_cell.length_c   1.000
_cell.angle_alpha   90.00
_cell.angle_beta   90.00
_cell.angle_gamma   90.00
#
_symmetry.space_group_name_H-M   'P 1'
#
loop_
_entity.id
_entity.type
_entity.pdbx_description
1 polymer ?
#
loop_
_entity_poly.entity_id
_entity_poly.type
_entity_poly.pdbx_seq_one_letter_code
_entity_poly.pdbx_strand_id
1 'polypeptide(L)'
;EGIRRVVEGVSNIPVIGNGDVTTPQAAKRMIERTGCQGISAGRGAFYNPWIFLHTQDYLQTGVLPPEPSFEERIRVMRRHYDLMVEVFGEKRGSLQFRKVAPWYSKRFGPVKPFNTAVVRISSREDFDRVLSEYLEWRKDFTDGSGELLPRYQLPPMVASFMQEEEEHQARQRKAIAVPKGPVEVW
;
A
#
# COMPACT_ATOMS: atom_id res chain seq x y z
N GLU A 1 4.33 -20.32 7.33
CA GLU A 1 4.23 -21.71 7.81
C GLU A 1 2.83 -22.29 7.68
N GLY A 2 1.78 -21.70 8.28
CA GLY A 2 0.41 -22.24 8.20
C GLY A 2 -0.09 -22.46 6.76
N ILE A 3 0.03 -21.46 5.88
CA ILE A 3 -0.39 -21.57 4.47
C ILE A 3 0.35 -22.71 3.74
N ARG A 4 1.66 -22.84 3.95
CA ARG A 4 2.49 -23.89 3.34
C ARG A 4 1.99 -25.29 3.71
N ARG A 5 1.71 -25.51 4.99
CA ARG A 5 1.16 -26.80 5.47
C ARG A 5 -0.19 -27.14 4.85
N VAL A 6 -1.02 -26.13 4.57
CA VAL A 6 -2.29 -26.34 3.87
C VAL A 6 -2.04 -26.71 2.41
N VAL A 7 -1.14 -26.02 1.72
CA VAL A 7 -0.73 -26.33 0.34
C VAL A 7 -0.24 -27.78 0.23
N GLU A 8 0.64 -28.20 1.13
CA GLU A 8 1.18 -29.57 1.16
C GLU A 8 0.13 -30.63 1.50
N GLY A 9 -0.94 -30.25 2.19
CA GLY A 9 -2.01 -31.15 2.63
C GLY A 9 -3.14 -31.35 1.62
N VAL A 10 -3.18 -30.60 0.50
CA VAL A 10 -4.25 -30.69 -0.51
C VAL A 10 -3.66 -30.87 -1.90
N SER A 11 -4.13 -31.88 -2.65
CA SER A 11 -3.53 -32.22 -3.95
C SER A 11 -4.22 -31.56 -5.16
N ASN A 12 -5.52 -31.28 -5.07
CA ASN A 12 -6.35 -30.86 -6.22
C ASN A 12 -7.12 -29.55 -5.98
N ILE A 13 -6.91 -28.88 -4.84
CA ILE A 13 -7.64 -27.66 -4.47
C ILE A 13 -6.64 -26.51 -4.46
N PRO A 14 -6.81 -25.48 -5.32
CA PRO A 14 -5.99 -24.28 -5.27
C PRO A 14 -6.08 -23.58 -3.92
N VAL A 15 -4.93 -23.26 -3.33
CA VAL A 15 -4.81 -22.51 -2.09
C VAL A 15 -4.43 -21.07 -2.41
N ILE A 16 -5.17 -20.13 -1.84
CA ILE A 16 -4.91 -18.69 -1.95
C ILE A 16 -4.24 -18.21 -0.67
N GLY A 17 -3.01 -17.69 -0.79
CA GLY A 17 -2.29 -17.07 0.32
C GLY A 17 -2.89 -15.71 0.69
N ASN A 18 -3.13 -15.49 1.98
CA ASN A 18 -3.60 -14.19 2.49
C ASN A 18 -2.83 -13.81 3.77
N GLY A 19 -2.50 -12.52 3.88
CA GLY A 19 -1.80 -11.95 5.03
C GLY A 19 -0.77 -10.91 4.61
N ASP A 20 -1.06 -9.63 4.88
CA ASP A 20 -0.14 -8.49 4.70
C ASP A 20 0.57 -8.36 3.34
N VAL A 21 -0.02 -8.91 2.28
CA VAL A 21 0.41 -8.67 0.90
C VAL A 21 0.04 -7.24 0.50
N THR A 22 0.98 -6.31 0.70
CA THR A 22 0.80 -4.87 0.43
C THR A 22 1.72 -4.35 -0.68
N THR A 23 2.61 -5.19 -1.21
CA THR A 23 3.53 -4.88 -2.32
C THR A 23 3.66 -6.06 -3.29
N PRO A 24 4.07 -5.81 -4.55
CA PRO A 24 4.39 -6.88 -5.50
C PRO A 24 5.46 -7.86 -5.00
N GLN A 25 6.48 -7.36 -4.29
CA GLN A 25 7.53 -8.19 -3.70
C GLN A 25 7.00 -9.10 -2.60
N ALA A 26 6.06 -8.59 -1.78
CA ALA A 26 5.40 -9.36 -0.75
C ALA A 26 4.56 -10.49 -1.36
N ALA A 27 3.86 -10.22 -2.47
CA ALA A 27 3.12 -11.23 -3.22
C ALA A 27 4.04 -12.34 -3.73
N LYS A 28 5.14 -11.97 -4.42
CA LYS A 28 6.14 -12.93 -4.92
C LYS A 28 6.71 -13.79 -3.79
N ARG A 29 7.11 -13.16 -2.67
CA ARG A 29 7.64 -13.86 -1.50
C ARG A 29 6.62 -14.82 -0.89
N MET A 30 5.34 -14.45 -0.82
CA MET A 30 4.30 -15.33 -0.30
C MET A 30 4.16 -16.59 -1.17
N ILE A 31 4.11 -16.42 -2.49
CA ILE A 31 4.02 -17.53 -3.44
C ILE A 31 5.24 -18.44 -3.29
N GLU A 32 6.46 -17.90 -3.33
CA GLU A 32 7.70 -18.66 -3.23
C GLU A 32 7.84 -19.43 -1.92
N ARG A 33 7.46 -18.83 -0.79
CA ARG A 33 7.63 -19.46 0.53
C ARG A 33 6.57 -20.49 0.87
N THR A 34 5.39 -20.41 0.25
CA THR A 34 4.24 -21.24 0.63
C THR A 34 3.83 -22.23 -0.45
N GLY A 35 4.18 -21.98 -1.70
CA GLY A 35 3.68 -22.76 -2.84
C GLY A 35 2.21 -22.50 -3.17
N CYS A 36 1.57 -21.48 -2.58
CA CYS A 36 0.18 -21.14 -2.90
C CYS A 36 0.02 -20.73 -4.38
N GLN A 37 -1.12 -21.06 -4.98
CA GLN A 37 -1.39 -20.83 -6.41
C GLN A 37 -1.86 -19.40 -6.72
N GLY A 38 -2.11 -18.59 -5.70
CA GLY A 38 -2.47 -17.20 -5.84
C GLY A 38 -2.43 -16.49 -4.50
N ILE A 39 -2.58 -15.17 -4.54
CA ILE A 39 -2.64 -14.33 -3.34
C ILE A 39 -3.93 -13.51 -3.31
N SER A 40 -4.35 -13.14 -2.10
CA SER A 40 -5.42 -12.20 -1.87
C SER A 40 -4.88 -10.95 -1.18
N ALA A 41 -5.06 -9.79 -1.82
CA ALA A 41 -4.70 -8.48 -1.28
C ALA A 41 -5.92 -7.78 -0.68
N GLY A 42 -5.90 -7.55 0.64
CA GLY A 42 -6.96 -6.84 1.35
C GLY A 42 -6.63 -5.35 1.51
N ARG A 43 -6.17 -4.98 2.71
CA ARG A 43 -5.88 -3.57 3.10
C ARG A 43 -4.99 -2.82 2.12
N GLY A 44 -3.99 -3.50 1.54
CA GLY A 44 -3.07 -2.92 0.55
C GLY A 44 -3.76 -2.32 -0.66
N ALA A 45 -4.84 -2.94 -1.12
CA ALA A 45 -5.59 -2.51 -2.30
C ALA A 45 -6.30 -1.16 -2.11
N PHE A 46 -6.67 -0.78 -0.87
CA PHE A 46 -7.37 0.47 -0.61
C PHE A 46 -6.51 1.71 -0.77
N TYR A 47 -5.23 1.64 -0.40
CA TYR A 47 -4.29 2.78 -0.55
C TYR A 47 -3.33 2.62 -1.73
N ASN A 48 -3.28 1.43 -2.34
CA ASN A 48 -2.59 1.17 -3.60
C ASN A 48 -3.46 0.32 -4.55
N PRO A 49 -4.46 0.90 -5.22
CA PRO A 49 -5.28 0.20 -6.22
C PRO A 49 -4.49 -0.50 -7.33
N TRP A 50 -3.31 0.02 -7.68
CA TRP A 50 -2.43 -0.56 -8.72
C TRP A 50 -1.72 -1.84 -8.29
N ILE A 51 -1.85 -2.26 -7.02
CA ILE A 51 -1.20 -3.47 -6.50
C ILE A 51 -1.48 -4.72 -7.35
N PHE A 52 -2.65 -4.83 -7.98
CA PHE A 52 -2.98 -5.99 -8.82
C PHE A 52 -2.16 -6.00 -10.11
N LEU A 53 -2.21 -4.91 -10.87
CA LEU A 53 -1.44 -4.77 -12.11
C LEU A 53 0.07 -4.82 -11.83
N HIS A 54 0.53 -4.08 -10.82
CA HIS A 54 1.94 -4.06 -10.46
C HIS A 54 2.44 -5.43 -9.98
N THR A 55 1.61 -6.19 -9.25
CA THR A 55 1.94 -7.57 -8.88
C THR A 55 2.04 -8.45 -10.11
N GLN A 56 1.08 -8.36 -11.03
CA GLN A 56 1.10 -9.14 -12.27
C GLN A 56 2.37 -8.85 -13.08
N ASP A 57 2.66 -7.57 -13.36
CA ASP A 57 3.83 -7.15 -14.13
C ASP A 57 5.13 -7.58 -13.47
N TYR A 58 5.24 -7.42 -12.15
CA TYR A 58 6.42 -7.81 -11.38
C TYR A 58 6.63 -9.33 -11.36
N LEU A 59 5.57 -10.12 -11.26
CA LEU A 59 5.66 -11.59 -11.30
C LEU A 59 6.07 -12.09 -12.69
N GLN A 60 5.67 -11.41 -13.76
CA GLN A 60 6.01 -11.78 -15.13
C GLN A 60 7.42 -11.35 -15.54
N THR A 61 7.82 -10.13 -15.18
CA THR A 61 9.05 -9.50 -15.70
C THR A 61 10.18 -9.47 -14.69
N GLY A 62 9.88 -9.60 -13.39
CA GLY A 62 10.83 -9.33 -12.31
C GLY A 62 11.16 -7.85 -12.11
N VAL A 63 10.59 -6.94 -12.91
CA VAL A 63 10.82 -5.50 -12.84
C VAL A 63 9.66 -4.84 -12.09
N LEU A 64 9.97 -4.07 -11.04
CA LEU A 64 8.94 -3.37 -10.27
C LEU A 64 8.49 -2.13 -11.05
N PRO A 65 7.19 -1.99 -11.36
CA PRO A 65 6.68 -0.77 -11.96
C PRO A 65 6.90 0.44 -11.04
N PRO A 66 7.10 1.65 -11.60
CA PRO A 66 7.21 2.85 -10.78
C PRO A 66 5.93 3.09 -9.97
N GLU A 67 6.07 3.79 -8.85
CA GLU A 67 4.90 4.23 -8.08
C GLU A 67 4.01 5.17 -8.92
N PRO A 68 2.68 5.08 -8.81
CA PRO A 68 1.78 6.02 -9.47
C PRO A 68 2.06 7.46 -9.03
N SER A 69 2.09 8.37 -10.02
CA SER A 69 2.25 9.80 -9.78
C SER A 69 1.13 10.37 -8.92
N PHE A 70 1.32 11.56 -8.37
CA PHE A 70 0.26 12.23 -7.61
C PHE A 70 -1.00 12.47 -8.46
N GLU A 71 -0.82 12.92 -9.70
CA GLU A 71 -1.89 13.17 -10.66
C GLU A 71 -2.68 11.89 -10.99
N GLU A 72 -1.97 10.79 -11.20
CA GLU A 72 -2.56 9.47 -11.43
C GLU A 72 -3.45 9.05 -10.26
N ARG A 73 -3.02 9.33 -9.02
CA ARG A 73 -3.80 9.03 -7.83
C ARG A 73 -5.05 9.89 -7.71
N ILE A 74 -4.96 11.17 -8.05
CA ILE A 74 -6.13 12.05 -8.11
C ILE A 74 -7.11 11.57 -9.17
N ARG A 75 -6.62 11.19 -10.36
CA ARG A 75 -7.46 10.66 -11.44
C ARG A 75 -8.24 9.41 -11.02
N VAL A 76 -7.56 8.43 -10.43
CA VAL A 76 -8.21 7.19 -9.97
C VAL A 76 -9.18 7.45 -8.81
N MET A 77 -8.84 8.35 -7.87
CA MET A 77 -9.75 8.75 -6.80
C MET A 77 -11.03 9.40 -7.34
N ARG A 78 -10.90 10.34 -8.31
CA ARG A 78 -12.05 10.96 -8.98
C ARG A 78 -12.90 9.92 -9.69
N ARG A 79 -12.27 9.01 -10.45
CA ARG A 79 -13.00 7.93 -11.13
C ARG A 79 -13.75 7.03 -10.15
N HIS A 80 -13.15 6.70 -9.01
CA HIS A 80 -13.83 5.93 -7.97
C HIS A 80 -15.03 6.71 -7.40
N TYR A 81 -14.87 8.01 -7.14
CA TYR A 81 -16.00 8.84 -6.72
C TYR A 81 -17.13 8.84 -7.76
N ASP A 82 -16.82 8.99 -9.05
CA ASP A 82 -17.81 8.91 -10.13
C ASP A 82 -18.58 7.59 -10.12
N LEU A 83 -17.87 6.46 -9.97
CA LEU A 83 -18.47 5.13 -9.87
C LEU A 83 -19.36 4.97 -8.62
N MET A 84 -18.97 5.59 -7.49
CA MET A 84 -19.81 5.59 -6.29
C MET A 84 -21.11 6.37 -6.50
N VAL A 85 -21.06 7.48 -7.23
CA VAL A 85 -22.24 8.27 -7.60
C VAL A 85 -23.11 7.48 -8.59
N GLU A 86 -22.52 6.83 -9.58
CA GLU A 86 -23.21 6.00 -10.56
C GLU A 86 -24.00 4.86 -9.90
N VAL A 87 -23.37 4.14 -8.97
CA VAL A 87 -23.97 2.95 -8.33
C VAL A 87 -24.98 3.31 -7.23
N PHE A 88 -24.69 4.34 -6.43
CA PHE A 88 -25.47 4.63 -5.22
C PHE A 88 -26.32 5.91 -5.29
N GLY A 89 -26.20 6.68 -6.38
CA GLY A 89 -26.70 8.05 -6.46
C GLY A 89 -25.83 9.03 -5.67
N GLU A 90 -25.90 10.32 -5.99
CA GLU A 90 -24.95 11.32 -5.49
C GLU A 90 -24.89 11.40 -3.96
N LYS A 91 -26.05 11.53 -3.31
CA LYS A 91 -26.11 11.69 -1.84
C LYS A 91 -25.50 10.49 -1.13
N ARG A 92 -25.93 9.26 -1.46
CA ARG A 92 -25.43 8.04 -0.79
C ARG A 92 -24.01 7.71 -1.22
N GLY A 93 -23.67 7.90 -2.50
CA GLY A 93 -22.32 7.74 -3.03
C GLY A 93 -21.31 8.60 -2.28
N SER A 94 -21.63 9.88 -2.09
CA SER A 94 -20.79 10.83 -1.32
C SER A 94 -20.60 10.39 0.13
N LEU A 95 -21.69 9.99 0.81
CA LEU A 95 -21.60 9.50 2.19
C LEU A 95 -20.74 8.24 2.32
N GLN A 96 -20.86 7.29 1.38
CA GLN A 96 -20.03 6.08 1.39
C GLN A 96 -18.57 6.39 1.06
N PHE A 97 -18.32 7.34 0.15
CA PHE A 97 -16.96 7.70 -0.26
C PHE A 97 -16.13 8.33 0.87
N ARG A 98 -16.77 8.92 1.89
CA ARG A 98 -16.10 9.37 3.13
C ARG A 98 -15.23 8.29 3.78
N LYS A 99 -15.62 7.01 3.66
CA LYS A 99 -14.89 5.87 4.22
C LYS A 99 -13.66 5.49 3.38
N VAL A 100 -13.68 5.86 2.10
CA VAL A 100 -12.70 5.42 1.10
C VAL A 100 -11.66 6.50 0.82
N ALA A 101 -12.09 7.76 0.70
CA ALA A 101 -11.24 8.88 0.30
C ALA A 101 -9.96 9.06 1.15
N PRO A 102 -9.98 8.91 2.50
CA PRO A 102 -8.76 8.99 3.30
C PRO A 102 -7.70 7.92 2.97
N TRP A 103 -8.08 6.78 2.39
CA TRP A 103 -7.12 5.74 2.01
C TRP A 103 -6.27 6.15 0.82
N TYR A 104 -6.83 6.86 -0.17
CA TYR A 104 -6.07 7.45 -1.28
C TYR A 104 -5.03 8.45 -0.77
N SER A 105 -5.39 9.18 0.26
CA SER A 105 -4.59 10.27 0.84
C SER A 105 -3.28 9.79 1.50
N LYS A 106 -3.12 8.49 1.78
CA LYS A 106 -1.93 7.94 2.45
C LYS A 106 -0.62 8.19 1.70
N ARG A 107 -0.67 8.44 0.39
CA ARG A 107 0.51 8.70 -0.45
C ARG A 107 0.61 10.15 -0.94
N PHE A 108 -0.18 11.07 -0.39
CA PHE A 108 -0.20 12.46 -0.86
C PHE A 108 0.82 13.38 -0.16
N GLY A 109 1.45 12.90 0.92
CA GLY A 109 2.28 13.72 1.81
C GLY A 109 1.45 14.33 2.94
N PRO A 110 1.73 15.57 3.36
CA PRO A 110 0.88 16.32 4.28
C PRO A 110 -0.58 16.35 3.77
N VAL A 111 -1.55 16.02 4.65
CA VAL A 111 -2.92 15.73 4.20
C VAL A 111 -4.02 16.03 5.23
N LYS A 112 -3.66 16.64 6.36
CA LYS A 112 -4.59 16.96 7.45
C LYS A 112 -5.85 17.73 7.01
N PRO A 113 -5.76 18.83 6.21
CA PRO A 113 -6.96 19.56 5.80
C PRO A 113 -7.89 18.72 4.93
N PHE A 114 -7.33 17.94 3.98
CA PHE A 114 -8.12 17.04 3.13
C PHE A 114 -8.87 16.00 3.96
N ASN A 115 -8.19 15.28 4.86
CA ASN A 115 -8.82 14.24 5.66
C ASN A 115 -9.90 14.79 6.61
N THR A 116 -9.74 16.02 7.09
CA THR A 116 -10.73 16.66 7.96
C THR A 116 -12.00 17.05 7.19
N ALA A 117 -11.84 17.53 5.95
CA ALA A 117 -12.95 18.03 5.15
C ALA A 117 -13.66 16.91 4.36
N VAL A 118 -12.90 15.96 3.79
CA VAL A 118 -13.44 14.92 2.90
C VAL A 118 -14.41 13.97 3.62
N VAL A 119 -14.25 13.78 4.93
CA VAL A 119 -15.18 12.96 5.74
C VAL A 119 -16.53 13.64 6.01
N ARG A 120 -16.73 14.87 5.53
CA ARG A 120 -17.96 15.65 5.69
C ARG A 120 -18.72 15.88 4.38
N ILE A 121 -18.18 15.46 3.23
CA ILE A 121 -18.79 15.70 1.91
C ILE A 121 -20.17 15.06 1.78
N SER A 122 -21.12 15.74 1.15
CA SER A 122 -22.48 15.25 0.95
C SER A 122 -22.96 15.29 -0.49
N SER A 123 -22.19 15.93 -1.37
CA SER A 123 -22.45 16.11 -2.80
C SER A 123 -21.14 16.06 -3.60
N ARG A 124 -21.27 16.10 -4.93
CA ARG A 124 -20.14 16.28 -5.85
C ARG A 124 -19.47 17.62 -5.68
N GLU A 125 -20.27 18.66 -5.52
CA GLU A 125 -19.78 20.01 -5.28
C GLU A 125 -18.88 20.07 -4.03
N ASP A 126 -19.29 19.41 -2.94
CA ASP A 126 -18.46 19.27 -1.73
C ASP A 126 -17.12 18.58 -2.03
N PHE A 127 -17.15 17.46 -2.77
CA PHE A 127 -15.94 16.71 -3.12
C PHE A 127 -14.98 17.53 -3.97
N ASP A 128 -15.48 18.18 -5.03
CA ASP A 128 -14.69 18.99 -5.94
C ASP A 128 -14.09 20.22 -5.23
N ARG A 129 -14.86 20.86 -4.35
CA ARG A 129 -14.39 21.96 -3.51
C ARG A 129 -13.29 21.51 -2.56
N VAL A 130 -13.50 20.45 -1.77
CA VAL A 130 -12.49 19.92 -0.83
C VAL A 130 -11.21 19.53 -1.54
N LEU A 131 -11.31 18.90 -2.71
CA LEU A 131 -10.14 18.52 -3.50
C LEU A 131 -9.42 19.75 -4.04
N SER A 132 -10.13 20.76 -4.54
CA SER A 132 -9.52 22.00 -5.04
C SER A 132 -8.80 22.77 -3.93
N GLU A 133 -9.44 22.93 -2.77
CA GLU A 133 -8.85 23.55 -1.58
C GLU A 133 -7.58 22.80 -1.13
N TYR A 134 -7.61 21.45 -1.15
CA TYR A 134 -6.44 20.65 -0.83
C TYR A 134 -5.30 20.81 -1.85
N LEU A 135 -5.61 20.82 -3.14
CA LEU A 135 -4.60 20.97 -4.19
C LEU A 135 -3.88 22.31 -4.10
N GLU A 136 -4.60 23.39 -3.77
CA GLU A 136 -4.00 24.69 -3.52
C GLU A 136 -3.09 24.65 -2.29
N TRP A 137 -3.61 24.16 -1.17
CA TRP A 137 -2.83 24.02 0.07
C TRP A 137 -1.60 23.12 -0.08
N ARG A 138 -1.67 22.09 -0.93
CA ARG A 138 -0.57 21.15 -1.18
C ARG A 138 0.65 21.83 -1.81
N LYS A 139 0.49 22.95 -2.51
CA LYS A 139 1.58 23.65 -3.21
C LYS A 139 2.73 24.06 -2.29
N ASP A 140 2.44 24.38 -1.03
CA ASP A 140 3.45 24.73 -0.02
C ASP A 140 4.41 23.57 0.31
N PHE A 141 4.07 22.35 -0.08
CA PHE A 141 4.82 21.13 0.21
C PHE A 141 5.50 20.54 -1.03
N THR A 142 5.40 21.21 -2.18
CA THR A 142 5.88 20.72 -3.47
C THR A 142 6.90 21.64 -4.11
N ASP A 143 7.71 21.12 -5.02
CA ASP A 143 8.56 21.92 -5.91
C ASP A 143 7.79 22.44 -7.14
N GLY A 144 8.51 23.10 -8.06
CA GLY A 144 7.93 23.66 -9.29
C GLY A 144 7.41 22.62 -10.29
N SER A 145 7.71 21.32 -10.09
CA SER A 145 7.18 20.21 -10.87
C SER A 145 5.96 19.53 -10.22
N GLY A 146 5.56 19.96 -9.01
CA GLY A 146 4.44 19.38 -8.27
C GLY A 146 4.79 18.15 -7.43
N GLU A 147 6.05 17.75 -7.43
CA GLU A 147 6.59 16.67 -6.60
C GLU A 147 6.84 17.15 -5.17
N LEU A 148 6.70 16.25 -4.20
CA LEU A 148 6.91 16.60 -2.79
C LEU A 148 8.36 17.00 -2.53
N LEU A 149 8.55 18.09 -1.79
CA LEU A 149 9.87 18.48 -1.30
C LEU A 149 10.48 17.33 -0.48
N PRO A 150 11.81 17.13 -0.51
CA PRO A 150 12.47 15.94 0.06
C PRO A 150 12.04 15.60 1.50
N ARG A 151 11.86 16.61 2.37
CA ARG A 151 11.43 16.43 3.77
C ARG A 151 10.01 15.89 3.95
N TYR A 152 9.17 15.96 2.92
CA TYR A 152 7.79 15.50 2.92
C TYR A 152 7.58 14.23 2.11
N GLN A 153 8.62 13.73 1.44
CA GLN A 153 8.56 12.48 0.70
C GLN A 153 8.35 11.30 1.66
N LEU A 154 7.48 10.39 1.25
CA LEU A 154 7.15 9.21 2.03
C LEU A 154 8.09 8.06 1.63
N PRO A 155 8.54 7.24 2.59
CA PRO A 155 9.37 6.08 2.27
C PRO A 155 8.63 5.11 1.33
N PRO A 156 9.36 4.26 0.58
CA PRO A 156 8.76 3.18 -0.19
C PRO A 156 7.86 2.30 0.68
N MET A 157 6.81 1.73 0.09
CA MET A 157 5.98 0.76 0.80
C MET A 157 6.75 -0.55 0.95
N VAL A 158 6.75 -1.10 2.16
CA VAL A 158 7.32 -2.40 2.49
C VAL A 158 6.28 -3.17 3.32
N ALA A 159 6.11 -4.46 3.07
CA ALA A 159 5.22 -5.30 3.87
C ALA A 159 5.80 -5.53 5.26
N SER A 160 4.94 -5.57 6.29
CA SER A 160 5.29 -5.75 7.70
C SER A 160 6.22 -6.94 7.93
N PHE A 161 5.85 -8.11 7.40
CA PHE A 161 6.64 -9.33 7.54
C PHE A 161 8.01 -9.27 6.83
N MET A 162 8.19 -8.39 5.85
CA MET A 162 9.49 -8.15 5.22
C MET A 162 10.37 -7.25 6.10
N GLN A 163 9.78 -6.25 6.75
CA GLN A 163 10.49 -5.39 7.72
C GLN A 163 10.98 -6.20 8.92
N GLU A 164 10.11 -7.06 9.48
CA GLU A 164 10.46 -7.93 10.62
C GLU A 164 11.62 -8.88 10.27
N GLU A 165 11.64 -9.43 9.06
CA GLU A 165 12.73 -10.29 8.57
C GLU A 165 14.05 -9.51 8.40
N GLU A 166 14.00 -8.32 7.81
CA GLU A 166 15.19 -7.46 7.68
C GLU A 166 15.74 -7.03 9.04
N GLU A 167 14.86 -6.67 9.98
CA GLU A 167 15.25 -6.40 11.36
C GLU A 167 15.84 -7.63 12.05
N HIS A 168 15.24 -8.80 11.87
CA HIS A 168 15.75 -10.05 12.43
C HIS A 168 17.13 -10.41 11.86
N GLN A 169 17.30 -10.30 10.54
CA GLN A 169 18.58 -10.50 9.86
C GLN A 169 19.63 -9.47 10.29
N ALA A 170 19.23 -8.21 10.46
CA ALA A 170 20.12 -7.16 10.97
C ALA A 170 20.56 -7.43 12.41
N ARG A 171 19.67 -7.94 13.27
CA ARG A 171 20.01 -8.38 14.64
C ARG A 171 20.96 -9.58 14.62
N GLN A 172 20.75 -10.57 13.74
CA GLN A 172 21.67 -11.71 13.59
C GLN A 172 23.05 -11.28 13.10
N ARG A 173 23.14 -10.36 12.13
CA ARG A 173 24.41 -9.81 11.62
C ARG A 173 25.15 -8.95 12.65
N LYS A 174 24.43 -8.28 13.55
CA LYS A 174 24.98 -7.48 14.65
C LYS A 174 25.33 -8.30 15.89
N ALA A 175 24.94 -9.57 15.97
CA ALA A 175 25.39 -10.45 17.04
C ALA A 175 26.91 -10.65 16.87
N ILE A 176 27.70 -9.97 17.71
CA ILE A 176 29.14 -10.16 17.79
C ILE A 176 29.38 -11.66 18.00
N ALA A 177 30.15 -12.30 17.13
CA ALA A 177 30.50 -13.70 17.28
C ALA A 177 31.26 -13.87 18.60
N VAL A 178 30.62 -14.46 19.61
CA VAL A 178 31.30 -14.84 20.85
C VAL A 178 32.27 -15.96 20.50
N PRO A 179 33.59 -15.81 20.75
CA PRO A 179 34.54 -16.87 20.49
C PRO A 179 34.12 -18.13 21.25
N LYS A 180 33.90 -19.23 20.53
CA LYS A 180 33.70 -20.55 21.15
C LYS A 180 35.07 -21.20 21.31
N GLY A 181 35.69 -20.95 22.44
CA GLY A 181 36.91 -21.61 22.91
C GLY A 181 36.93 -21.60 24.44
N PRO A 182 37.63 -22.55 25.10
CA PRO A 182 37.77 -22.51 26.54
C PRO A 182 38.46 -21.19 26.94
N VAL A 183 37.81 -20.44 27.83
CA VAL A 183 38.42 -19.26 28.47
C VAL A 183 39.37 -19.79 29.53
N GLU A 184 40.53 -20.24 29.09
CA GLU A 184 41.67 -20.37 29.98
C GLU A 184 42.30 -18.98 30.08
N VAL A 185 42.35 -18.47 31.31
CA VAL A 185 42.85 -17.16 31.76
C VAL A 185 41.90 -15.96 31.55
N TRP A 186 41.52 -15.35 32.69
CA TRP A 186 40.77 -14.11 32.81
C TRP A 186 41.63 -12.89 32.48
#